data_AF-A0A1V9ECE1-F1
#
_entry.id   AF-A0A1V9ECE1-F1
#
_cell.length_a   1.000
_cell.length_b   1.000
_cell.length_c   1.000
_cell.angle_alpha   90.00
_cell.angle_beta   90.00
_cell.angle_gamma   90.00
#
_symmetry.space_group_name_H-M   'P 1'
#
loop_
_entity.id
_entity.type
_entity.pdbx_description
1 polymer ?
#
loop_
_entity_poly.entity_id
_entity_poly.type
_entity_poly.pdbx_seq_one_letter_code
_entity_poly.pdbx_strand_id
1 'polypeptide(L)'
;MKTVILPLLLLALFCCKNPDPNLVQTKFERILEDTANNRRAKFDFEELAHYNNICKAIGLNRLYDGSDSLEIRVWRQFSVFGMAADEEIYSLKILDSTVSLSFYRVYCTKENYDKDNFGNQNPFTQPKIDSFLAISKTFSTKIVDSIDLLNLWNLKTLSALNISDSIGFLDGTTTSIELASKSKYKLIRYHVAYAYYEKTRLNDIKTYIDEYDKLIRLFQKNKIYALNY
;
A
#
# COMPACT_ATOMS: atom_id res chain seq x y z
N MET A 1 22.95 -54.11 -37.37
CA MET A 1 21.92 -53.51 -36.49
C MET A 1 22.36 -52.10 -36.12
N LYS A 2 21.69 -51.06 -36.64
CA LYS A 2 21.90 -49.67 -36.25
C LYS A 2 20.59 -49.17 -35.66
N THR A 3 20.63 -48.81 -34.38
CA THR A 3 19.52 -48.23 -33.63
C THR A 3 19.34 -46.78 -34.08
N VAL A 4 18.19 -46.45 -34.67
CA VAL A 4 17.79 -45.06 -34.95
C VAL A 4 17.05 -44.56 -33.72
N ILE A 5 17.59 -43.54 -33.07
CA ILE A 5 16.97 -42.82 -31.95
C ILE A 5 16.67 -41.40 -32.42
N LEU A 6 15.44 -40.97 -32.11
CA LEU A 6 14.85 -39.62 -32.14
C LEU A 6 14.35 -39.07 -33.52
N PRO A 7 13.26 -38.27 -33.56
CA PRO A 7 12.67 -37.57 -32.41
C PRO A 7 11.16 -37.66 -32.19
N LEU A 8 10.83 -38.03 -30.95
CA LEU A 8 9.57 -37.76 -30.24
C LEU A 8 9.52 -36.27 -29.80
N LEU A 9 9.87 -35.34 -30.69
CA LEU A 9 10.05 -33.90 -30.40
C LEU A 9 9.16 -33.01 -31.28
N LEU A 10 8.02 -33.54 -31.73
CA LEU A 10 7.05 -32.84 -32.58
C LEU A 10 5.67 -32.66 -31.94
N LEU A 11 5.43 -33.19 -30.73
CA LEU A 11 4.14 -33.09 -30.04
C LEU A 11 4.06 -32.00 -28.96
N ALA A 12 5.13 -31.24 -28.71
CA ALA A 12 5.14 -30.15 -27.73
C ALA A 12 4.85 -28.76 -28.31
N LEU A 13 4.60 -28.62 -29.63
CA LEU A 13 4.44 -27.31 -30.28
C LEU A 13 2.98 -26.89 -30.57
N PHE A 14 1.97 -27.65 -30.14
CA PHE A 14 0.56 -27.33 -30.41
C PHE A 14 -0.32 -27.04 -29.18
N CYS A 15 0.26 -26.81 -28.01
CA CYS A 15 -0.50 -26.36 -26.83
C CYS A 15 -0.31 -24.87 -26.47
N CYS A 16 0.27 -24.07 -27.36
CA CYS A 16 0.06 -22.62 -27.32
C CYS A 16 -1.25 -22.33 -28.06
N LYS A 17 -2.39 -22.50 -27.36
CA LYS A 17 -3.62 -21.83 -27.76
C LYS A 17 -3.27 -20.35 -27.87
N ASN A 18 -3.36 -19.79 -29.08
CA ASN A 18 -3.31 -18.34 -29.25
C ASN A 18 -4.34 -17.74 -28.27
N PRO A 19 -3.94 -16.83 -27.37
CA PRO A 19 -4.89 -16.17 -26.50
C PRO A 19 -5.94 -15.50 -27.40
N ASP A 20 -7.21 -15.75 -27.08
CA ASP A 20 -8.34 -15.19 -27.81
C ASP A 20 -8.13 -13.67 -27.95
N PRO A 21 -8.09 -13.11 -29.18
CA PRO A 21 -7.92 -11.67 -29.37
C PRO A 21 -9.08 -10.84 -28.79
N ASN A 22 -10.16 -11.51 -28.35
CA ASN A 22 -11.26 -10.91 -27.60
C ASN A 22 -11.12 -11.04 -26.08
N LEU A 23 -9.95 -11.40 -25.55
CA LEU A 23 -9.62 -11.16 -24.15
C LEU A 23 -9.72 -9.66 -23.91
N VAL A 24 -10.88 -9.23 -23.44
CA VAL A 24 -11.16 -7.89 -22.92
C VAL A 24 -9.98 -7.56 -22.01
N GLN A 25 -9.06 -6.75 -22.51
CA GLN A 25 -7.93 -6.29 -21.74
C GLN A 25 -8.57 -5.45 -20.63
N THR A 26 -8.77 -6.05 -19.45
CA THR A 26 -9.45 -5.38 -18.34
C THR A 26 -8.63 -4.14 -18.05
N LYS A 27 -9.13 -2.98 -18.48
CA LYS A 27 -8.44 -1.71 -18.31
C LYS A 27 -8.25 -1.51 -16.82
N PHE A 28 -7.00 -1.40 -16.39
CA PHE A 28 -6.68 -1.15 -15.01
C PHE A 28 -7.12 0.26 -14.63
N GLU A 29 -8.01 0.37 -13.65
CA GLU A 29 -8.57 1.63 -13.16
C GLU A 29 -7.81 2.14 -11.94
N ARG A 30 -7.48 3.44 -11.90
CA ARG A 30 -6.91 4.08 -10.71
C ARG A 30 -7.96 5.02 -10.12
N ILE A 31 -8.40 4.72 -8.90
CA ILE A 31 -9.38 5.51 -8.16
C ILE A 31 -8.60 6.50 -7.29
N LEU A 32 -8.33 7.69 -7.84
CA LEU A 32 -7.65 8.81 -7.18
C LEU A 32 -8.48 10.09 -7.35
N GLU A 33 -8.44 10.97 -6.36
CA GLU A 33 -9.14 12.25 -6.42
C GLU A 33 -8.47 13.21 -7.42
N ASP A 34 -9.28 14.07 -8.03
CA ASP A 34 -8.79 15.10 -8.95
C ASP A 34 -7.91 16.12 -8.20
N THR A 35 -6.72 16.39 -8.73
CA THR A 35 -5.73 17.28 -8.14
C THR A 35 -5.85 18.73 -8.62
N ALA A 36 -6.64 19.02 -9.66
CA ALA A 36 -6.71 20.35 -10.27
C ALA A 36 -7.08 21.44 -9.26
N ASN A 37 -8.10 21.19 -8.43
CA ASN A 37 -8.66 22.15 -7.48
C ASN A 37 -8.74 21.64 -6.03
N ASN A 38 -8.08 20.52 -5.72
CA ASN A 38 -8.11 19.91 -4.39
C ASN A 38 -6.69 19.78 -3.83
N ARG A 39 -6.33 20.65 -2.88
CA ARG A 39 -5.00 20.65 -2.27
C ARG A 39 -4.70 19.34 -1.52
N ARG A 40 -5.69 18.73 -0.87
CA ARG A 40 -5.50 17.44 -0.18
C ARG A 40 -5.23 16.32 -1.17
N ALA A 41 -5.89 16.32 -2.34
CA ALA A 41 -5.63 15.33 -3.40
C ALA A 41 -4.20 15.43 -3.95
N LYS A 42 -3.60 16.63 -3.99
CA LYS A 42 -2.17 16.79 -4.35
C LYS A 42 -1.26 16.06 -3.35
N PHE A 43 -1.54 16.19 -2.05
CA PHE A 43 -0.79 15.45 -1.02
C PHE A 43 -0.99 13.94 -1.14
N ASP A 44 -2.17 13.46 -1.52
CA ASP A 44 -2.40 12.03 -1.77
C ASP A 44 -1.56 11.52 -2.97
N PHE A 45 -1.43 12.33 -4.03
CA PHE A 45 -0.59 11.99 -5.18
C PHE A 45 0.92 12.00 -4.85
N GLU A 46 1.34 12.99 -4.06
CA GLU A 46 2.69 13.08 -3.49
C GLU A 46 3.00 11.83 -2.64
N GLU A 47 2.07 11.43 -1.76
CA GLU A 47 2.22 10.24 -0.91
C GLU A 47 2.34 8.95 -1.74
N LEU A 48 1.54 8.83 -2.79
CA LEU A 48 1.67 7.72 -3.73
C LEU A 48 3.10 7.64 -4.28
N ALA A 49 3.67 8.75 -4.73
CA ALA A 49 5.05 8.77 -5.22
C ALA A 49 6.04 8.33 -4.14
N HIS A 50 5.86 8.79 -2.90
CA HIS A 50 6.66 8.39 -1.74
C HIS A 50 6.61 6.86 -1.51
N TYR A 51 5.42 6.28 -1.40
CA TYR A 51 5.24 4.83 -1.19
C TYR A 51 5.89 4.00 -2.29
N ASN A 52 5.82 4.46 -3.54
CA ASN A 52 6.47 3.77 -4.65
C ASN A 52 8.00 3.79 -4.56
N ASN A 53 8.58 4.89 -4.09
CA ASN A 53 10.02 4.98 -3.88
C ASN A 53 10.48 4.07 -2.73
N ILE A 54 9.73 4.03 -1.62
CA ILE A 54 9.97 3.10 -0.53
C ILE A 54 9.89 1.66 -1.04
N CYS A 55 8.79 1.29 -1.70
CA CYS A 55 8.60 -0.05 -2.26
C CYS A 55 9.75 -0.47 -3.16
N LYS A 56 10.15 0.39 -4.11
CA LYS A 56 11.27 0.13 -5.01
C LYS A 56 12.56 -0.15 -4.24
N ALA A 57 12.85 0.64 -3.21
CA ALA A 57 14.08 0.53 -2.45
C ALA A 57 14.12 -0.71 -1.53
N ILE A 58 12.98 -1.22 -1.06
CA ILE A 58 12.89 -2.49 -0.32
C ILE A 58 12.55 -3.71 -1.20
N GLY A 59 12.55 -3.55 -2.53
CA GLY A 59 12.32 -4.65 -3.48
C GLY A 59 10.85 -5.09 -3.62
N LEU A 60 9.89 -4.26 -3.23
CA LEU A 60 8.46 -4.48 -3.47
C LEU A 60 8.01 -3.84 -4.78
N ASN A 61 7.09 -4.52 -5.47
CA ASN A 61 6.41 -3.97 -6.63
C ASN A 61 5.46 -2.84 -6.22
N ARG A 62 5.25 -1.88 -7.13
CA ARG A 62 4.23 -0.83 -6.99
C ARG A 62 2.86 -1.47 -7.15
N LEU A 63 1.94 -1.23 -6.20
CA LEU A 63 0.60 -1.81 -6.27
C LEU A 63 -0.21 -1.33 -7.48
N TYR A 64 0.07 -0.11 -7.96
CA TYR A 64 -0.65 0.48 -9.08
C TYR A 64 -0.24 -0.08 -10.45
N ASP A 65 0.82 -0.89 -10.54
CA ASP A 65 1.24 -1.55 -11.80
C ASP A 65 0.36 -2.74 -12.17
N GLY A 66 -0.62 -3.06 -11.32
CA GLY A 66 -1.49 -4.23 -11.44
C GLY A 66 -0.98 -5.36 -10.56
N SER A 67 -1.86 -5.85 -9.69
CA SER A 67 -1.61 -7.07 -8.92
C SER A 67 -2.25 -8.25 -9.64
N ASP A 68 -1.56 -9.38 -9.71
CA ASP A 68 -2.13 -10.64 -10.16
C ASP A 68 -3.16 -11.23 -9.18
N SER A 69 -3.32 -10.58 -8.02
CA SER A 69 -4.22 -11.00 -6.95
C SER A 69 -4.77 -9.79 -6.18
N LEU A 70 -5.57 -10.01 -5.14
CA LEU A 70 -5.94 -8.92 -4.23
C LEU A 70 -4.78 -8.69 -3.25
N GLU A 71 -4.23 -7.48 -3.22
CA GLU A 71 -3.22 -7.06 -2.25
C GLU A 71 -3.67 -5.76 -1.57
N ILE A 72 -3.48 -5.73 -0.25
CA ILE A 72 -3.80 -4.60 0.63
C ILE A 72 -2.51 -4.24 1.35
N ARG A 73 -2.08 -2.99 1.28
CA ARG A 73 -0.97 -2.47 2.09
C ARG A 73 -1.47 -1.38 3.00
N VAL A 74 -1.34 -1.61 4.30
CA VAL A 74 -1.61 -0.60 5.31
C VAL A 74 -0.29 0.07 5.68
N TRP A 75 -0.26 1.39 5.57
CA TRP A 75 0.90 2.21 5.87
C TRP A 75 0.68 2.98 7.15
N ARG A 76 1.72 3.02 7.97
CA ARG A 76 1.80 3.88 9.13
C ARG A 76 3.10 4.66 9.08
N GLN A 77 2.96 5.93 8.75
CA GLN A 77 4.03 6.90 8.75
C GLN A 77 3.95 7.73 10.03
N PHE A 78 5.00 7.69 10.82
CA PHE A 78 5.18 8.69 11.86
C PHE A 78 5.89 9.89 11.26
N SER A 79 5.37 11.10 11.48
CA SER A 79 6.08 12.33 11.14
C SER A 79 6.13 13.21 12.37
N VAL A 80 7.35 13.59 12.75
CA VAL A 80 7.59 14.66 13.71
C VAL A 80 8.26 15.78 12.91
N PHE A 81 7.63 16.94 12.83
CA PHE A 81 8.13 18.11 12.09
C PHE A 81 8.40 17.90 10.58
N GLY A 82 7.65 17.03 9.89
CA GLY A 82 7.83 16.81 8.45
C GLY A 82 9.08 15.99 8.09
N MET A 83 9.73 15.38 9.08
CA MET A 83 10.84 14.44 8.86
C MET A 83 10.28 13.07 8.50
N ALA A 84 10.83 12.42 7.47
CA ALA A 84 10.56 11.02 7.20
C ALA A 84 11.01 10.19 8.40
N ALA A 85 10.07 9.75 9.23
CA ALA A 85 10.36 8.76 10.26
C ALA A 85 10.18 7.36 9.67
N ASP A 86 10.54 6.37 10.49
CA ASP A 86 10.36 4.97 10.15
C ASP A 86 8.95 4.71 9.61
N GLU A 87 8.86 3.92 8.55
CA GLU A 87 7.60 3.50 7.93
C GLU A 87 7.28 2.08 8.37
N GLU A 88 6.03 1.84 8.78
CA GLU A 88 5.51 0.48 8.96
C GLU A 88 4.56 0.15 7.80
N ILE A 89 4.79 -1.00 7.15
CA ILE A 89 3.97 -1.50 6.05
C ILE A 89 3.43 -2.87 6.43
N TYR A 90 2.11 -3.01 6.47
CA TYR A 90 1.41 -4.27 6.69
C TYR A 90 0.76 -4.70 5.38
N SER A 91 1.39 -5.65 4.68
CA SER A 91 0.91 -6.20 3.41
C SER A 91 0.13 -7.50 3.62
N LEU A 92 -1.10 -7.52 3.13
CA LEU A 92 -1.98 -8.69 3.06
C LEU A 92 -2.20 -9.00 1.58
N LYS A 93 -1.70 -10.13 1.12
CA LYS A 93 -1.90 -10.61 -0.26
C LYS A 93 -2.73 -11.90 -0.25
N ILE A 94 -3.89 -11.89 -0.90
CA ILE A 94 -4.75 -13.07 -1.07
C ILE A 94 -4.48 -13.66 -2.45
N LEU A 95 -4.16 -14.94 -2.49
CA LEU A 95 -4.01 -15.73 -3.71
C LEU A 95 -4.63 -17.11 -3.48
N ASP A 96 -5.64 -17.42 -4.29
CA ASP A 96 -6.45 -18.64 -4.19
C ASP A 96 -7.02 -18.86 -2.78
N SER A 97 -6.63 -19.94 -2.10
CA SER A 97 -7.06 -20.31 -0.75
C SER A 97 -6.09 -19.88 0.35
N THR A 98 -5.08 -19.07 -0.01
CA THR A 98 -4.05 -18.62 0.91
C THR A 98 -4.01 -17.10 1.04
N VAL A 99 -3.55 -16.66 2.21
CA VAL A 99 -3.24 -15.26 2.49
C VAL A 99 -1.83 -15.16 3.03
N SER A 100 -1.02 -14.31 2.42
CA SER A 100 0.31 -13.96 2.91
C SER A 100 0.23 -12.65 3.66
N LEU A 101 0.58 -12.68 4.95
CA LEU A 101 0.74 -11.49 5.77
C LEU A 101 2.23 -11.18 5.88
N SER A 102 2.63 -10.00 5.43
CA SER A 102 4.01 -9.52 5.48
C SER A 102 4.07 -8.16 6.16
N PHE A 103 4.90 -8.02 7.17
CA PHE A 103 5.21 -6.77 7.84
C PHE A 103 6.59 -6.29 7.43
N TYR A 104 6.70 -5.01 7.14
CA TYR A 104 7.95 -4.32 6.90
C TYR A 104 8.07 -3.16 7.86
N ARG A 105 9.25 -3.00 8.45
CA ARG A 105 9.65 -1.75 9.10
C ARG A 105 10.83 -1.18 8.36
N VAL A 106 10.67 0.00 7.82
CA VAL A 106 11.67 0.69 7.01
C VAL A 106 12.28 1.80 7.83
N TYR A 107 13.60 1.78 7.98
CA TYR A 107 14.36 2.79 8.69
C TYR A 107 14.99 3.72 7.66
N CYS A 108 14.52 4.96 7.65
CA CYS A 108 15.00 6.00 6.75
C CYS A 108 16.07 6.85 7.45
N THR A 109 17.06 7.31 6.68
CA THR A 109 18.06 8.25 7.18
C THR A 109 17.35 9.51 7.64
N LYS A 110 17.53 9.84 8.92
CA LYS A 110 17.14 11.14 9.46
C LYS A 110 18.29 12.10 9.17
N GLU A 111 18.12 13.01 8.23
CA GLU A 111 19.12 14.05 8.04
C GLU A 111 19.17 14.94 9.29
N ASN A 112 20.37 15.12 9.84
CA ASN A 112 20.59 16.07 10.93
C ASN A 112 20.46 17.48 10.36
N TYR A 113 19.57 18.28 10.97
CA TYR A 113 19.33 19.69 10.65
C TYR A 113 20.48 20.60 11.13
N ASP A 114 21.73 20.25 10.82
CA ASP A 114 22.82 21.23 10.89
C ASP A 114 22.73 22.13 9.65
N LYS A 115 22.64 23.42 9.93
CA LYS A 115 21.98 24.49 9.13
C LYS A 115 22.56 24.77 7.73
N ASP A 116 23.57 24.06 7.28
CA ASP A 116 24.38 24.47 6.12
C ASP A 116 24.20 23.61 4.85
N ASN A 117 23.44 22.50 4.91
CA ASN A 117 23.24 21.58 3.77
C ASN A 117 21.76 21.40 3.34
N PHE A 118 20.95 22.46 3.46
CA PHE A 118 19.51 22.46 3.15
C PHE A 118 19.14 22.23 1.66
N GLY A 119 20.07 21.83 0.81
CA GLY A 119 19.93 21.99 -0.63
C GLY A 119 19.38 20.80 -1.42
N ASN A 120 19.73 19.56 -1.06
CA ASN A 120 19.88 18.55 -2.12
C ASN A 120 18.99 17.31 -2.01
N GLN A 121 18.37 17.03 -0.86
CA GLN A 121 17.58 15.80 -0.71
C GLN A 121 16.26 16.04 0.03
N ASN A 122 15.15 15.79 -0.65
CA ASN A 122 13.83 15.79 -0.03
C ASN A 122 13.48 14.32 0.32
N PRO A 123 13.48 13.92 1.60
CA PRO A 123 13.30 12.52 2.01
C PRO A 123 11.92 11.96 1.66
N PHE A 124 10.93 12.82 1.42
CA PHE A 124 9.63 12.41 0.94
C PHE A 124 9.69 11.98 -0.54
N THR A 125 10.39 12.73 -1.38
CA THR A 125 10.53 12.40 -2.82
C THR A 125 11.69 11.45 -3.12
N GLN A 126 12.70 11.41 -2.25
CA GLN A 126 13.94 10.65 -2.41
C GLN A 126 14.33 10.04 -1.06
N PRO A 127 13.51 9.12 -0.52
CA PRO A 127 13.79 8.49 0.77
C PRO A 127 15.10 7.71 0.68
N LYS A 128 16.02 7.99 1.59
CA LYS A 128 17.22 7.18 1.79
C LYS A 128 16.92 6.14 2.86
N ILE A 129 16.90 4.86 2.46
CA ILE A 129 16.65 3.75 3.37
C ILE A 129 18.00 3.25 3.90
N ASP A 130 18.17 3.28 5.23
CA ASP A 130 19.37 2.74 5.89
C ASP A 130 19.27 1.22 6.02
N SER A 131 18.09 0.75 6.43
CA SER A 131 17.81 -0.68 6.58
C SER A 131 16.30 -0.93 6.58
N PHE A 132 15.91 -2.20 6.45
CA PHE A 132 14.55 -2.60 6.73
C PHE A 132 14.52 -3.99 7.36
N LEU A 133 13.46 -4.24 8.11
CA LEU A 133 13.12 -5.54 8.66
C LEU A 133 11.87 -6.06 7.96
N ALA A 134 11.83 -7.35 7.66
CA ALA A 134 10.67 -8.01 7.07
C ALA A 134 10.30 -9.28 7.85
N ILE A 135 9.01 -9.45 8.14
CA ILE A 135 8.43 -10.66 8.76
C ILE A 135 7.28 -11.11 7.87
N SER A 136 7.30 -12.35 7.39
CA SER A 136 6.22 -12.88 6.54
C SER A 136 5.76 -14.25 6.99
N LYS A 137 4.45 -14.49 6.95
CA LYS A 137 3.84 -15.81 7.14
C LYS A 137 2.62 -15.98 6.22
N THR A 138 2.38 -17.21 5.82
CA THR A 138 1.23 -17.60 5.00
C THR A 138 0.22 -18.39 5.84
N PHE A 139 -1.05 -18.13 5.60
CA PHE A 139 -2.18 -18.73 6.30
C PHE A 139 -3.26 -19.17 5.30
N SER A 140 -4.23 -19.92 5.80
CA SER A 140 -5.51 -20.11 5.08
C SER A 140 -6.30 -18.81 5.04
N THR A 141 -7.05 -18.57 3.97
CA THR A 141 -7.94 -17.40 3.82
C THR A 141 -8.93 -17.20 4.97
N LYS A 142 -9.24 -18.24 5.76
CA LYS A 142 -10.11 -18.13 6.94
C LYS A 142 -9.68 -17.05 7.94
N ILE A 143 -8.39 -16.70 8.00
CA ILE A 143 -7.93 -15.68 8.94
C ILE A 143 -8.41 -14.26 8.59
N VAL A 144 -8.87 -14.04 7.35
CA VAL A 144 -9.38 -12.75 6.88
C VAL A 144 -10.91 -12.69 6.79
N ASP A 145 -11.63 -13.73 7.22
CA ASP A 145 -13.10 -13.79 7.14
C ASP A 145 -13.80 -12.62 7.88
N SER A 146 -13.16 -12.06 8.90
CA SER A 146 -13.66 -10.91 9.66
C SER A 146 -13.40 -9.55 8.98
N ILE A 147 -12.64 -9.52 7.89
CA ILE A 147 -12.33 -8.28 7.16
C ILE A 147 -13.30 -8.17 5.99
N ASP A 148 -14.09 -7.09 5.97
CA ASP A 148 -14.97 -6.81 4.83
C ASP A 148 -14.18 -6.15 3.70
N LEU A 149 -13.58 -7.00 2.85
CA LEU A 149 -12.76 -6.58 1.72
C LEU A 149 -13.53 -5.72 0.71
N LEU A 150 -14.85 -5.90 0.60
CA LEU A 150 -15.68 -5.08 -0.29
C LEU A 150 -15.86 -3.68 0.29
N ASN A 151 -16.12 -3.57 1.60
CA ASN A 151 -16.28 -2.30 2.27
C ASN A 151 -15.00 -1.43 2.20
N LEU A 152 -13.81 -2.05 2.22
CA LEU A 152 -12.54 -1.32 2.06
C LEU A 152 -12.51 -0.48 0.76
N TRP A 153 -13.08 -0.98 -0.34
CA TRP A 153 -13.16 -0.23 -1.60
C TRP A 153 -14.08 0.99 -1.52
N ASN A 154 -15.02 1.01 -0.58
CA ASN A 154 -16.00 2.09 -0.41
C ASN A 154 -15.49 3.21 0.52
N LEU A 155 -14.37 2.99 1.23
CA LEU A 155 -13.78 4.00 2.10
C LEU A 155 -13.40 5.25 1.30
N LYS A 156 -13.65 6.43 1.84
CA LYS A 156 -13.23 7.69 1.25
C LYS A 156 -11.86 8.09 1.79
N THR A 157 -10.99 8.58 0.92
CA THR A 157 -9.78 9.31 1.35
C THR A 157 -10.18 10.65 1.97
N LEU A 158 -9.33 11.22 2.82
CA LEU A 158 -9.58 12.53 3.44
C LEU A 158 -9.84 13.63 2.39
N SER A 159 -9.15 13.57 1.25
CA SER A 159 -9.32 14.54 0.15
C SER A 159 -10.69 14.48 -0.52
N ALA A 160 -11.41 13.36 -0.42
CA ALA A 160 -12.77 13.20 -0.95
C ALA A 160 -13.85 13.73 0.00
N LEU A 161 -13.47 14.14 1.21
CA LEU A 161 -14.40 14.64 2.22
C LEU A 161 -14.54 16.17 2.14
N ASN A 162 -15.78 16.64 2.31
CA ASN A 162 -16.06 18.07 2.40
C ASN A 162 -15.72 18.60 3.81
N ILE A 163 -14.43 18.87 4.04
CA ILE A 163 -13.89 19.37 5.31
C ILE A 163 -13.23 20.73 5.09
N SER A 164 -13.50 21.68 6.00
CA SER A 164 -12.87 23.01 5.96
C SER A 164 -11.35 22.93 5.93
N ASP A 165 -10.72 23.69 5.03
CA ASP A 165 -9.26 23.85 4.97
C ASP A 165 -8.68 24.60 6.19
N SER A 166 -9.54 25.19 7.03
CA SER A 166 -9.13 25.82 8.30
C SER A 166 -8.72 24.81 9.38
N ILE A 167 -8.98 23.51 9.18
CA ILE A 167 -8.58 22.45 10.10
C ILE A 167 -7.22 21.91 9.64
N GLY A 168 -6.16 22.35 10.33
CA GLY A 168 -4.79 21.91 10.12
C GLY A 168 -4.15 21.43 11.42
N PHE A 169 -3.11 20.61 11.28
CA PHE A 169 -2.33 20.03 12.36
C PHE A 169 -0.85 20.23 12.04
N LEU A 170 -0.03 20.56 13.05
CA LEU A 170 1.38 20.93 12.88
C LEU A 170 2.27 19.69 12.64
N ASP A 171 1.93 18.58 13.26
CA ASP A 171 2.61 17.30 13.19
C ASP A 171 1.59 16.16 13.34
N GLY A 172 2.02 14.93 13.04
CA GLY A 172 1.15 13.78 13.26
C GLY A 172 1.50 12.54 12.47
N THR A 173 0.68 11.53 12.69
CA THR A 173 0.75 10.26 11.98
C THR A 173 -0.08 10.35 10.71
N THR A 174 0.53 10.00 9.58
CA THR A 174 -0.21 9.67 8.35
C THR A 174 -0.48 8.18 8.36
N THR A 175 -1.73 7.80 8.17
CA THR A 175 -2.10 6.40 7.94
C THR A 175 -2.76 6.29 6.58
N SER A 176 -2.47 5.18 5.89
CA SER A 176 -3.06 4.92 4.59
C SER A 176 -3.40 3.44 4.40
N ILE A 177 -4.35 3.18 3.51
CA ILE A 177 -4.67 1.86 2.98
C ILE A 177 -4.53 1.95 1.46
N GLU A 178 -3.59 1.20 0.88
CA GLU A 178 -3.54 0.92 -0.54
C GLU A 178 -4.23 -0.40 -0.85
N LEU A 179 -5.08 -0.41 -1.87
CA LEU A 179 -5.80 -1.58 -2.34
C LEU A 179 -5.48 -1.78 -3.82
N ALA A 180 -5.10 -3.00 -4.20
CA ALA A 180 -4.97 -3.38 -5.61
C ALA A 180 -5.62 -4.73 -5.87
N SER A 181 -6.34 -4.82 -6.98
CA SER A 181 -6.80 -6.08 -7.57
C SER A 181 -6.23 -6.22 -8.98
N LYS A 182 -6.67 -7.24 -9.71
CA LYS A 182 -6.37 -7.40 -11.15
C LYS A 182 -6.84 -6.24 -12.02
N SER A 183 -7.84 -5.48 -11.60
CA SER A 183 -8.51 -4.50 -12.44
C SER A 183 -8.53 -3.08 -11.89
N LYS A 184 -8.19 -2.87 -10.62
CA LYS A 184 -8.23 -1.53 -10.03
C LYS A 184 -7.26 -1.32 -8.87
N TYR A 185 -6.94 -0.07 -8.65
CA TYR A 185 -6.13 0.44 -7.55
C TYR A 185 -6.84 1.59 -6.83
N LYS A 186 -6.66 1.69 -5.51
CA LYS A 186 -7.14 2.82 -4.70
C LYS A 186 -6.18 3.12 -3.56
N LEU A 187 -5.96 4.40 -3.29
CA LEU A 187 -5.29 4.92 -2.10
C LEU A 187 -6.32 5.61 -1.21
N ILE A 188 -6.40 5.20 0.05
CA ILE A 188 -7.19 5.86 1.09
C ILE A 188 -6.22 6.40 2.12
N ARG A 189 -6.11 7.73 2.24
CA ARG A 189 -5.11 8.38 3.08
C ARG A 189 -5.77 9.32 4.09
N TYR A 190 -5.28 9.28 5.33
CA TYR A 190 -5.63 10.22 6.37
C TYR A 190 -4.38 10.70 7.11
N HIS A 191 -4.15 12.00 7.06
CA HIS A 191 -3.28 12.67 8.03
C HIS A 191 -4.08 12.87 9.32
N VAL A 192 -3.60 12.37 10.45
CA VAL A 192 -4.20 12.53 11.80
C VAL A 192 -5.71 12.22 11.87
N ALA A 193 -6.10 11.04 11.37
CA ALA A 193 -7.50 10.60 11.28
C ALA A 193 -8.32 10.83 12.56
N TYR A 194 -7.80 10.43 13.73
CA TYR A 194 -8.48 10.60 15.02
C TYR A 194 -8.76 12.07 15.34
N ALA A 195 -7.80 12.96 15.11
CA ALA A 195 -7.96 14.37 15.39
C ALA A 195 -8.98 15.03 14.45
N TYR A 196 -9.01 14.64 13.17
CA TYR A 196 -10.08 15.06 12.26
C TYR A 196 -11.45 14.54 12.71
N TYR A 197 -11.54 13.28 13.16
CA TYR A 197 -12.80 12.74 13.65
C TYR A 197 -13.29 13.47 14.91
N GLU A 198 -12.41 13.79 15.86
CA GLU A 198 -12.77 14.56 17.05
C GLU A 198 -13.38 15.92 16.73
N LYS A 199 -12.83 16.60 15.70
CA LYS A 199 -13.29 17.93 15.27
C LYS A 199 -14.55 17.88 14.41
N THR A 200 -14.66 16.92 13.52
CA THR A 200 -15.70 16.90 12.47
C THR A 200 -16.85 15.95 12.77
N ARG A 201 -16.62 14.91 13.58
CA ARG A 201 -17.55 13.81 13.87
C ARG A 201 -18.10 13.11 12.62
N LEU A 202 -17.38 13.18 11.49
CA LEU A 202 -17.78 12.55 10.25
C LEU A 202 -17.66 11.02 10.33
N ASN A 203 -18.75 10.31 9.99
CA ASN A 203 -18.79 8.86 10.05
C ASN A 203 -17.79 8.20 9.08
N ASP A 204 -17.56 8.80 7.91
CA ASP A 204 -16.58 8.31 6.93
C ASP A 204 -15.17 8.14 7.55
N ILE A 205 -14.77 9.08 8.43
CA ILE A 205 -13.48 9.03 9.13
C ILE A 205 -13.48 7.94 10.20
N LYS A 206 -14.58 7.80 10.94
CA LYS A 206 -14.72 6.73 11.93
C LYS A 206 -14.62 5.35 11.29
N THR A 207 -15.34 5.14 10.18
CA THR A 207 -15.30 3.87 9.44
C THR A 207 -13.90 3.57 8.93
N TYR A 208 -13.18 4.56 8.41
CA TYR A 208 -11.77 4.40 8.05
C TYR A 208 -10.92 3.93 9.24
N ILE A 209 -11.02 4.61 10.40
CA ILE A 209 -10.28 4.25 11.62
C ILE A 209 -10.58 2.81 12.05
N ASP A 210 -11.86 2.43 12.08
CA ASP A 210 -12.28 1.09 12.51
C ASP A 210 -11.71 0.00 11.60
N GLU A 211 -11.75 0.20 10.28
CA GLU A 211 -11.21 -0.75 9.29
C GLU A 211 -9.69 -0.81 9.29
N TYR A 212 -9.01 0.34 9.39
CA TYR A 212 -7.57 0.41 9.57
C TYR A 212 -7.13 -0.39 10.80
N ASP A 213 -7.76 -0.15 11.94
CA ASP A 213 -7.43 -0.85 13.19
C ASP A 213 -7.72 -2.35 13.14
N LYS A 214 -8.79 -2.77 12.43
CA LYS A 214 -9.07 -4.21 12.21
C LYS A 214 -7.94 -4.87 11.42
N LEU A 215 -7.45 -4.22 10.37
CA LEU A 215 -6.31 -4.72 9.60
C LEU A 215 -5.06 -4.82 10.50
N ILE A 216 -4.71 -3.78 11.24
CA ILE A 216 -3.55 -3.82 12.16
C ILE A 216 -3.70 -4.95 13.20
N ARG A 217 -4.88 -5.10 13.81
CA ARG A 217 -5.16 -6.17 14.79
C ARG A 217 -4.98 -7.56 14.20
N LEU A 218 -5.27 -7.76 12.92
CA LEU A 218 -5.03 -9.04 12.24
C LEU A 218 -3.54 -9.41 12.28
N PHE A 219 -2.64 -8.48 11.97
CA PHE A 219 -1.20 -8.72 12.02
C PHE A 219 -0.71 -8.95 13.44
N GLN A 220 -1.21 -8.17 14.41
CA GLN A 220 -0.87 -8.31 15.82
C GLN A 220 -1.28 -9.68 16.38
N LYS A 221 -2.53 -10.11 16.13
CA LYS A 221 -3.06 -11.42 16.57
C LYS A 221 -2.23 -12.59 16.03
N ASN A 222 -1.71 -12.45 14.81
CA ASN A 222 -0.90 -13.47 14.14
C ASN A 222 0.62 -13.30 14.37
N LYS A 223 1.02 -12.34 15.22
CA LYS A 223 2.42 -12.03 15.55
C LYS A 223 3.28 -11.76 14.30
N ILE A 224 2.75 -10.93 13.41
CA ILE A 224 3.42 -10.44 12.18
C ILE A 224 3.72 -8.95 12.35
N TYR A 225 4.64 -8.64 13.26
CA TYR A 225 5.11 -7.29 13.55
C TYR A 225 6.41 -7.38 14.36
N ALA A 226 7.18 -6.30 14.40
CA ALA A 226 8.32 -6.17 15.29
C ALA A 226 7.90 -5.45 16.58
N LEU A 227 8.25 -6.00 17.74
CA LEU A 227 8.26 -5.23 18.98
C LEU A 227 9.45 -4.28 18.94
N ASN A 228 9.28 -3.05 19.43
CA ASN A 228 10.41 -2.16 19.67
C ASN A 228 11.36 -2.86 20.66
N TYR A 229 12.61 -3.07 20.25
CA TYR A 229 13.70 -3.40 21.16
C TYR A 229 14.27 -2.13 21.77
#